data_AF-A0A496VHT5-F1
#
_entry.id   AF-A0A496VHT5-F1
#
_cell.length_a   1.000
_cell.length_b   1.000
_cell.length_c   1.000
_cell.angle_alpha   90.00
_cell.angle_beta   90.00
_cell.angle_gamma   90.00
#
_symmetry.space_group_name_H-M   'P 1'
#
loop_
_entity.id
_entity.type
_entity.pdbx_description
1 polymer ?
#
loop_
_entity_poly.entity_id
_entity_poly.type
_entity_poly.pdbx_seq_one_letter_code
_entity_poly.pdbx_strand_id
1 'polypeptide(L)'
;MKYNNIPIIGILTTALCLSSIQTQAFDLFEEDRGKPPPPPPPPPITAAKQQAQLPNPFQLRQQKKPRKTQKSRKPLPPQKDFFLRGTSRIGDKRMVVLKGPDNKEFIQRFKNNTRTEIKHEIHKGYYLINVEAREIKIEYPAESPCRKSNEEKGLLCSETDEGKTATLSLKQRKALPAPKPPKKAKTKQRAKDKRAKLREQFKGFKKKVIKDEDVPPGMRVVRTPFGDRLVPKKK
;
A
#
# COMPACT_ATOMS: atom_id res chain seq x y z
N MET A 1 -70.37 13.55 -3.04
CA MET A 1 -69.75 12.63 -2.08
C MET A 1 -68.63 13.37 -1.37
N LYS A 2 -68.80 13.61 -0.07
CA LYS A 2 -67.82 14.19 0.85
C LYS A 2 -66.82 13.10 1.20
N TYR A 3 -65.52 13.39 1.26
CA TYR A 3 -64.63 12.96 2.34
C TYR A 3 -63.34 13.79 2.29
N ASN A 4 -63.24 14.70 3.27
CA ASN A 4 -62.00 15.26 3.78
C ASN A 4 -61.15 14.13 4.39
N ASN A 5 -59.83 14.26 4.33
CA ASN A 5 -59.00 14.25 5.55
C ASN A 5 -57.54 14.64 5.27
N ILE A 6 -57.14 15.70 5.98
CA ILE A 6 -55.78 16.15 6.27
C ILE A 6 -55.26 15.30 7.45
N PRO A 7 -53.95 14.97 7.51
CA PRO A 7 -53.14 15.46 8.64
C PRO A 7 -51.80 16.05 8.13
N ILE A 8 -51.45 17.28 8.50
CA ILE A 8 -50.80 17.67 9.77
C ILE A 8 -49.29 17.35 9.77
N ILE A 9 -48.54 18.43 9.52
CA ILE A 9 -47.38 18.94 10.28
C ILE A 9 -46.21 17.98 10.52
N GLY A 10 -45.09 18.32 9.89
CA GLY A 10 -43.75 17.87 10.26
C GLY A 10 -42.68 18.77 9.66
N ILE A 11 -42.66 20.05 10.05
CA ILE A 11 -41.55 20.97 9.76
C ILE A 11 -40.34 20.45 10.54
N LEU A 12 -39.45 19.74 9.86
CA LEU A 12 -38.15 19.38 10.42
C LEU A 12 -37.16 20.50 10.05
N THR A 13 -36.99 21.44 10.98
CA THR A 13 -35.91 22.42 10.98
C THR A 13 -34.57 21.69 10.97
N THR A 14 -33.91 21.65 9.81
CA THR A 14 -32.52 21.23 9.69
C THR A 14 -31.65 22.40 10.14
N ALA A 15 -31.20 22.32 11.40
CA ALA A 15 -30.11 23.16 11.89
C ALA A 15 -28.84 22.79 11.12
N LEU A 16 -28.50 23.63 10.14
CA LEU A 16 -27.23 23.60 9.42
C LEU A 16 -26.14 24.05 10.40
N CYS A 17 -25.58 23.14 11.18
CA CYS A 17 -24.31 23.38 11.85
C CYS A 17 -23.21 23.42 10.79
N LEU A 18 -22.92 24.61 10.27
CA LEU A 18 -21.64 24.88 9.62
C LEU A 18 -20.55 24.72 10.69
N SER A 19 -19.97 23.53 10.80
CA SER A 19 -18.63 23.40 11.37
C SER A 19 -17.67 24.02 10.37
N SER A 20 -17.35 25.30 10.61
CA SER A 20 -16.21 25.98 9.99
C SER A 20 -14.96 25.18 10.32
N ILE A 21 -14.57 24.28 9.42
CA ILE A 21 -13.22 23.74 9.40
C ILE A 21 -12.35 24.95 9.05
N GLN A 22 -11.72 25.56 10.06
CA GLN A 22 -10.57 26.42 9.83
C GLN A 22 -9.47 25.54 9.24
N THR A 23 -9.51 25.37 7.92
CA THR A 23 -8.31 25.05 7.17
C THR A 23 -7.37 26.22 7.45
N GLN A 24 -6.36 25.99 8.28
CA GLN A 24 -5.18 26.85 8.29
C GLN A 24 -4.52 26.66 6.93
N ALA A 25 -5.02 27.42 5.96
CA ALA A 25 -4.32 27.65 4.71
C ALA A 25 -2.97 28.22 5.14
N PHE A 26 -1.91 27.51 4.77
CA PHE A 26 -0.54 27.99 4.93
C PHE A 26 -0.40 29.17 3.96
N ASP A 27 -0.85 30.34 4.37
CA ASP A 27 -0.68 31.56 3.59
C ASP A 27 0.76 32.02 3.77
N LEU A 28 1.49 32.04 2.66
CA LEU A 28 2.91 32.40 2.64
C LEU A 28 3.13 33.91 2.83
N PHE A 29 2.06 34.71 2.85
CA PHE A 29 2.10 36.17 2.82
C PHE A 29 1.28 36.84 3.94
N GLU A 30 1.14 36.22 5.12
CA GLU A 30 0.60 36.92 6.29
C GLU A 30 1.54 38.07 6.71
N GLU A 31 1.02 39.30 6.69
CA GLU A 31 1.70 40.54 7.12
C GLU A 31 2.18 40.52 8.58
N ASP A 32 1.70 39.57 9.38
CA ASP A 32 2.05 39.42 10.80
C ASP A 32 3.22 38.45 11.07
N ARG A 33 3.88 37.94 10.02
CA ARG A 33 5.13 37.18 10.16
C ARG A 33 6.22 38.05 10.78
N GLY A 34 6.51 37.79 12.05
CA GLY A 34 7.61 38.44 12.79
C GLY A 34 7.16 39.20 14.03
N LYS A 35 5.86 39.29 14.32
CA LYS A 35 5.41 39.83 15.61
C LYS A 35 5.76 38.82 16.72
N PRO A 36 6.42 39.25 17.81
CA PRO A 36 6.70 38.37 18.93
C PRO A 36 5.38 37.85 19.51
N PRO A 37 5.33 36.57 19.94
CA PRO A 37 4.14 36.03 20.56
C PRO A 37 3.76 36.89 21.78
N PRO A 38 2.45 37.15 22.02
CA PRO A 38 2.02 37.91 23.17
C PRO A 38 2.52 37.23 24.46
N PRO A 39 2.98 38.01 25.46
CA PRO A 39 3.51 37.44 26.69
C PRO A 39 2.43 36.63 27.41
N PRO A 40 2.81 35.51 28.07
CA PRO A 40 1.87 34.71 28.83
C PRO A 40 1.24 35.54 29.96
N PRO A 41 -0.05 35.34 30.27
CA PRO A 41 -0.70 36.05 31.36
C PRO A 41 -0.02 35.73 32.70
N PRO A 42 0.09 36.72 33.61
CA PRO A 42 0.73 36.52 34.90
C PRO A 42 -0.03 35.50 35.76
N PRO A 43 0.67 34.70 36.57
CA PRO A 43 0.02 33.76 37.48
C PRO A 43 -0.79 34.51 38.56
N PRO A 44 -1.95 33.98 38.97
CA PRO A 44 -2.74 34.58 40.04
C PRO A 44 -1.97 34.54 41.37
N ILE A 45 -1.83 35.73 41.96
CA ILE A 45 -1.29 35.93 43.31
C ILE A 45 -2.40 35.56 44.31
N THR A 46 -2.34 34.35 44.87
CA THR A 46 -3.11 34.03 46.08
C THR A 46 -2.26 34.29 47.32
N ALA A 47 -2.73 35.22 48.13
CA ALA A 47 -2.13 35.69 49.37
C ALA A 47 -1.97 34.61 50.44
N ALA A 48 -0.90 34.75 51.22
CA ALA A 48 -0.55 33.94 52.38
C ALA A 48 -1.30 34.36 53.66
N LYS A 49 -1.78 33.36 54.41
CA LYS A 49 -1.96 33.23 55.88
C LYS A 49 -3.07 32.18 56.06
N GLN A 50 -2.93 31.13 56.88
CA GLN A 50 -2.74 31.20 58.31
C GLN A 50 -2.04 29.91 58.83
N GLN A 51 -1.09 30.09 59.73
CA GLN A 51 -0.68 29.07 60.69
C GLN A 51 -1.78 28.95 61.76
N ALA A 52 -2.29 27.75 62.00
CA ALA A 52 -2.95 27.39 63.23
C ALA A 52 -2.90 25.87 63.45
N GLN A 53 -1.99 25.48 64.35
CA GLN A 53 -2.06 24.42 65.36
C GLN A 53 -2.53 23.00 64.98
N LEU A 54 -1.68 22.03 65.39
CA LEU A 54 -1.78 20.59 65.14
C LEU A 54 -2.99 19.93 65.84
N PRO A 55 -3.83 19.18 65.09
CA PRO A 55 -4.71 18.19 65.69
C PRO A 55 -3.99 16.84 65.86
N ASN A 56 -3.71 16.51 67.11
CA ASN A 56 -3.63 15.19 67.78
C ASN A 56 -3.24 13.93 66.95
N PRO A 57 -2.13 13.23 67.25
CA PRO A 57 -1.63 12.09 66.44
C PRO A 57 -2.39 10.76 66.60
N PHE A 58 -3.44 10.70 67.41
CA PHE A 58 -4.21 9.48 67.63
C PHE A 58 -5.70 9.73 67.39
N GLN A 59 -6.23 9.12 66.34
CA GLN A 59 -7.63 8.70 66.08
C GLN A 59 -8.12 9.02 64.66
N LEU A 60 -7.49 8.39 63.67
CA LEU A 60 -8.22 7.96 62.47
C LEU A 60 -8.11 6.45 62.42
N ARG A 61 -9.03 5.80 63.13
CA ARG A 61 -9.36 4.38 62.94
C ARG A 61 -9.58 4.22 61.45
N GLN A 62 -8.59 3.67 60.76
CA GLN A 62 -8.63 3.41 59.33
C GLN A 62 -9.83 2.50 59.07
N GLN A 63 -10.97 3.10 58.76
CA GLN A 63 -12.05 2.37 58.12
C GLN A 63 -11.48 1.97 56.78
N LYS A 64 -10.92 0.75 56.71
CA LYS A 64 -10.61 0.06 55.47
C LYS A 64 -11.89 0.13 54.64
N LYS A 65 -11.94 1.08 53.70
CA LYS A 65 -12.96 1.09 52.66
C LYS A 65 -12.98 -0.33 52.11
N PRO A 66 -14.15 -1.00 52.04
CA PRO A 66 -14.21 -2.34 51.47
C PRO A 66 -13.59 -2.24 50.09
N ARG A 67 -12.43 -2.90 49.93
CA ARG A 67 -11.70 -2.97 48.68
C ARG A 67 -12.69 -3.60 47.71
N LYS A 68 -13.28 -2.79 46.83
CA LYS A 68 -14.16 -3.27 45.76
C LYS A 68 -13.39 -4.40 45.11
N THR A 69 -13.84 -5.63 45.35
CA THR A 69 -13.29 -6.82 44.72
C THR A 69 -13.45 -6.55 43.23
N GLN A 70 -12.32 -6.24 42.57
CA GLN A 70 -12.29 -6.08 41.12
C GLN A 70 -12.76 -7.41 40.56
N LYS A 71 -14.03 -7.46 40.17
CA LYS A 71 -14.67 -8.57 39.50
C LYS A 71 -13.71 -8.97 38.38
N SER A 72 -13.08 -10.13 38.49
CA SER A 72 -12.05 -10.55 37.54
C SER A 72 -12.70 -10.56 36.17
N ARG A 73 -12.28 -9.62 35.31
CA ARG A 73 -12.79 -9.56 33.95
C ARG A 73 -12.32 -10.84 33.29
N LYS A 74 -13.27 -11.64 32.79
CA LYS A 74 -12.94 -12.85 32.03
C LYS A 74 -11.92 -12.46 30.94
N PRO A 75 -10.83 -13.23 30.76
CA PRO A 75 -9.87 -12.95 29.71
C PRO A 75 -10.61 -13.01 28.36
N LEU A 76 -10.48 -11.94 27.59
CA LEU A 76 -11.08 -11.84 26.26
C LEU A 76 -10.47 -12.91 25.32
N PRO A 77 -11.21 -13.34 24.29
CA PRO A 77 -10.71 -14.31 23.33
C PRO A 77 -9.41 -13.82 22.64
N PRO A 78 -8.57 -14.76 22.16
CA PRO A 78 -7.36 -14.42 21.44
C PRO A 78 -7.68 -13.65 20.16
N GLN A 79 -6.82 -12.68 19.84
CA GLN A 79 -6.93 -11.87 18.62
C GLN A 79 -6.77 -12.75 17.37
N LYS A 80 -7.68 -12.58 16.41
CA LYS A 80 -7.65 -13.27 15.12
C LYS A 80 -6.99 -12.37 14.07
N ASP A 81 -5.73 -12.67 13.74
CA ASP A 81 -5.00 -11.90 12.73
C ASP A 81 -5.20 -12.46 11.33
N PHE A 82 -5.42 -11.57 10.37
CA PHE A 82 -5.38 -11.89 8.95
C PHE A 82 -4.02 -11.53 8.35
N PHE A 83 -3.73 -12.13 7.20
CA PHE A 83 -2.54 -11.83 6.41
C PHE A 83 -2.96 -11.51 4.97
N LEU A 84 -2.57 -10.33 4.48
CA LEU A 84 -2.86 -9.93 3.10
C LEU A 84 -1.89 -10.63 2.13
N ARG A 85 -2.45 -11.43 1.21
CA ARG A 85 -1.70 -12.11 0.15
C ARG A 85 -1.67 -11.34 -1.16
N GLY A 86 -2.71 -10.57 -1.44
CA GLY A 86 -2.81 -9.78 -2.66
C GLY A 86 -4.16 -9.09 -2.78
N THR A 87 -4.23 -8.13 -3.68
CA THR A 87 -5.48 -7.55 -4.15
C THR A 87 -5.51 -7.63 -5.67
N SER A 88 -6.72 -7.68 -6.24
CA SER A 88 -6.94 -7.74 -7.69
C SER A 88 -8.05 -6.76 -8.05
N ARG A 89 -7.86 -6.05 -9.17
CA ARG A 89 -8.83 -5.11 -9.71
C ARG A 89 -9.08 -5.45 -11.18
N ILE A 90 -10.35 -5.68 -11.52
CA ILE A 90 -10.80 -5.91 -12.89
C ILE A 90 -11.95 -4.94 -13.16
N GLY A 91 -11.69 -3.90 -13.95
CA GLY A 91 -12.57 -2.75 -14.08
C GLY A 91 -12.82 -2.11 -12.71
N ASP A 92 -14.09 -2.09 -12.30
CA ASP A 92 -14.51 -1.56 -10.99
C ASP A 92 -14.63 -2.62 -9.90
N LYS A 93 -14.46 -3.89 -10.25
CA LYS A 93 -14.54 -4.99 -9.29
C LYS A 93 -13.21 -5.14 -8.57
N ARG A 94 -13.23 -5.00 -7.24
CA ARG A 94 -12.07 -5.21 -6.37
C ARG A 94 -12.21 -6.52 -5.61
N MET A 95 -11.10 -7.25 -5.48
CA MET A 95 -11.02 -8.52 -4.78
C MET A 95 -9.76 -8.55 -3.92
N VAL A 96 -9.84 -9.24 -2.80
CA VAL A 96 -8.75 -9.39 -1.85
C VAL A 96 -8.50 -10.88 -1.63
N VAL A 97 -7.23 -11.27 -1.62
CA VAL A 97 -6.80 -12.60 -1.21
C VAL A 97 -6.26 -12.50 0.20
N LEU A 98 -6.95 -13.15 1.14
CA LEU A 98 -6.60 -13.14 2.56
C LEU A 98 -6.23 -14.54 3.01
N LYS A 99 -5.26 -14.60 3.92
CA LYS A 99 -4.96 -15.80 4.70
C LYS A 99 -5.47 -15.57 6.12
N GLY A 100 -6.42 -16.40 6.55
CA GLY A 100 -7.01 -16.31 7.89
C GLY A 100 -6.08 -16.78 9.00
N PRO A 101 -6.46 -16.61 10.28
CA PRO A 101 -5.74 -17.13 11.44
C PRO A 101 -5.63 -18.67 11.44
N ASP A 102 -6.53 -19.34 10.72
CA ASP A 102 -6.55 -20.77 10.46
C ASP A 102 -5.57 -21.21 9.35
N ASN A 103 -4.76 -20.27 8.84
CA ASN A 103 -3.82 -20.45 7.73
C ASN A 103 -4.45 -20.82 6.38
N LYS A 104 -5.78 -20.80 6.24
CA LYS A 104 -6.44 -21.01 4.96
C LYS A 104 -6.50 -19.72 4.17
N GLU A 105 -6.26 -19.83 2.87
CA GLU A 105 -6.33 -18.72 1.93
C GLU A 105 -7.71 -18.69 1.27
N PHE A 106 -8.33 -17.52 1.21
CA PHE A 106 -9.64 -17.33 0.59
C PHE A 106 -9.70 -15.98 -0.12
N ILE A 107 -10.59 -15.90 -1.12
CA ILE A 107 -10.78 -14.70 -1.93
C ILE A 107 -12.09 -14.03 -1.52
N GLN A 108 -12.00 -12.79 -1.06
CA GLN A 108 -13.15 -11.98 -0.72
C GLN A 108 -13.37 -10.90 -1.78
N ARG A 109 -14.60 -10.81 -2.29
CA ARG A 109 -15.02 -9.74 -3.21
C ARG A 109 -15.42 -8.52 -2.39
N PHE A 110 -14.98 -7.34 -2.81
CA PHE A 110 -15.38 -6.06 -2.24
C PHE A 110 -16.48 -5.46 -3.12
N LYS A 111 -17.72 -5.45 -2.59
CA LYS A 111 -18.90 -5.10 -3.39
C LYS A 111 -19.12 -3.59 -3.40
N ASN A 112 -19.23 -3.01 -4.59
CA ASN A 112 -19.65 -1.62 -4.82
C ASN A 112 -18.87 -0.56 -4.01
N ASN A 113 -17.61 -0.82 -3.65
CA ASN A 113 -16.84 0.02 -2.74
C ASN A 113 -17.54 0.31 -1.40
N THR A 114 -18.36 -0.62 -0.93
CA THR A 114 -19.12 -0.52 0.33
C THR A 114 -18.66 -1.54 1.34
N ARG A 115 -18.89 -1.25 2.62
CA ARG A 115 -18.62 -2.14 3.75
C ARG A 115 -19.17 -3.54 3.46
N THR A 116 -18.28 -4.51 3.25
CA THR A 116 -18.63 -5.86 2.81
C THR A 116 -18.21 -6.88 3.87
N GLU A 117 -19.14 -7.69 4.35
CA GLU A 117 -18.82 -8.76 5.29
C GLU A 117 -17.96 -9.86 4.63
N ILE A 118 -16.98 -10.38 5.38
CA ILE A 118 -16.15 -11.50 4.96
C ILE A 118 -16.98 -12.79 5.01
N LYS A 119 -17.19 -13.39 3.83
CA LYS A 119 -18.02 -14.59 3.63
C LYS A 119 -17.24 -15.88 3.88
N HIS A 120 -16.65 -15.99 5.07
CA HIS A 120 -15.99 -17.22 5.49
C HIS A 120 -16.61 -17.72 6.80
N GLU A 121 -16.94 -19.00 6.88
CA GLU A 121 -17.76 -19.57 7.97
C GLU A 121 -17.20 -19.31 9.37
N ILE A 122 -15.87 -19.31 9.49
CA ILE A 122 -15.13 -19.15 10.75
C ILE A 122 -14.90 -17.66 11.10
N HIS A 123 -14.96 -16.79 10.10
CA HIS A 123 -14.57 -15.36 10.20
C HIS A 123 -15.78 -14.44 9.96
N LYS A 124 -16.94 -14.80 10.52
CA LYS A 124 -18.14 -13.94 10.53
C LYS A 124 -17.93 -12.72 11.43
N GLY A 125 -18.61 -11.62 11.10
CA GLY A 125 -18.51 -10.36 11.86
C GLY A 125 -17.27 -9.50 11.54
N TYR A 126 -16.43 -9.93 10.59
CA TYR A 126 -15.36 -9.10 10.04
C TYR A 126 -15.83 -8.43 8.76
N TYR A 127 -15.48 -7.16 8.58
CA TYR A 127 -15.91 -6.37 7.42
C TYR A 127 -14.72 -5.78 6.68
N LEU A 128 -14.75 -5.83 5.35
CA LEU A 128 -13.88 -5.03 4.51
C LEU A 128 -14.46 -3.63 4.37
N ILE A 129 -13.70 -2.62 4.79
CA ILE A 129 -14.07 -1.21 4.69
C ILE A 129 -13.49 -0.59 3.41
N ASN A 130 -12.20 -0.85 3.14
CA ASN A 130 -11.50 -0.30 1.98
C ASN A 130 -10.52 -1.33 1.41
N VAL A 131 -10.33 -1.28 0.09
CA VAL A 131 -9.41 -2.15 -0.66
C VAL A 131 -8.58 -1.33 -1.63
N GLU A 132 -7.28 -1.27 -1.40
CA GLU A 132 -6.30 -0.61 -2.24
C GLU A 132 -5.32 -1.63 -2.85
N ALA A 133 -4.35 -1.16 -3.63
CA ALA A 133 -3.46 -2.04 -4.38
C ALA A 133 -2.53 -2.89 -3.49
N ARG A 134 -2.17 -2.37 -2.30
CA ARG A 134 -1.22 -3.02 -1.40
C ARG A 134 -1.64 -2.96 0.06
N GLU A 135 -2.80 -2.41 0.32
CA GLU A 135 -3.33 -2.13 1.64
C GLU A 135 -4.83 -2.36 1.63
N ILE A 136 -5.36 -2.86 2.74
CA ILE A 136 -6.80 -2.95 2.98
C ILE A 136 -7.11 -2.48 4.40
N LYS A 137 -8.33 -2.02 4.62
CA LYS A 137 -8.86 -1.75 5.96
C LYS A 137 -9.93 -2.77 6.30
N ILE A 138 -9.73 -3.48 7.41
CA ILE A 138 -10.66 -4.45 7.96
C ILE A 138 -11.23 -3.93 9.29
N GLU A 139 -12.52 -4.10 9.46
CA GLU A 139 -13.22 -3.92 10.73
C GLU A 139 -13.24 -5.25 11.50
N TYR A 140 -12.83 -5.17 12.76
CA TYR A 140 -12.85 -6.25 13.73
C TYR A 140 -14.17 -6.20 14.52
N PRO A 141 -14.74 -7.37 14.88
CA PRO A 141 -15.93 -7.41 15.72
C PRO A 141 -15.60 -6.93 17.15
N ALA A 142 -16.59 -6.35 17.82
CA ALA A 142 -16.45 -5.80 19.17
C ALA A 142 -15.98 -6.83 20.22
N GLU A 143 -16.28 -8.11 20.01
CA GLU A 143 -15.87 -9.21 20.90
C GLU A 143 -14.36 -9.48 20.87
N SER A 144 -13.72 -9.25 19.71
CA SER A 144 -12.31 -9.51 19.48
C SER A 144 -11.68 -8.35 18.69
N PRO A 145 -11.44 -7.19 19.30
CA PRO A 145 -10.79 -6.06 18.65
C PRO A 145 -9.31 -6.32 18.37
N CYS A 146 -8.74 -5.56 17.45
CA CYS A 146 -7.31 -5.56 17.15
C CYS A 146 -6.55 -4.86 18.30
N ARG A 147 -5.81 -5.62 19.11
CA ARG A 147 -5.07 -5.08 20.26
C ARG A 147 -3.59 -4.88 19.99
N LYS A 148 -2.99 -5.79 19.23
CA LYS A 148 -1.55 -5.80 18.98
C LYS A 148 -1.29 -5.80 17.48
N SER A 149 -0.55 -4.77 17.04
CA SER A 149 -0.01 -4.70 15.68
C SER A 149 1.02 -5.82 15.48
N ASN A 150 0.98 -6.44 14.31
CA ASN A 150 1.88 -7.53 13.92
C ASN A 150 2.54 -7.19 12.59
N GLU A 151 3.78 -6.72 12.66
CA GLU A 151 4.53 -6.31 11.48
C GLU A 151 4.89 -7.48 10.56
N GLU A 152 5.09 -8.69 11.08
CA GLU A 152 5.38 -9.87 10.24
C GLU A 152 4.20 -10.20 9.35
N LYS A 153 2.98 -10.02 9.89
CA LYS A 153 1.75 -10.22 9.12
C LYS A 153 1.30 -8.98 8.34
N GLY A 154 1.96 -7.84 8.55
CA GLY A 154 1.57 -6.55 8.00
C GLY A 154 0.28 -5.99 8.59
N LEU A 155 -0.08 -6.37 9.82
CA LEU A 155 -1.25 -5.89 10.55
C LEU A 155 -0.86 -4.69 11.41
N LEU A 156 -1.58 -3.58 11.23
CA LEU A 156 -1.49 -2.38 12.04
C LEU A 156 -2.86 -2.08 12.64
N CYS A 157 -3.00 -2.22 13.95
CA CYS A 157 -4.24 -1.88 14.64
C CYS A 157 -4.37 -0.35 14.76
N SER A 158 -5.57 0.18 14.53
CA SER A 158 -5.85 1.60 14.75
C SER A 158 -6.06 1.88 16.24
N GLU A 159 -5.22 2.73 16.82
CA GLU A 159 -5.34 3.15 18.22
C GLU A 159 -6.50 4.14 18.43
N THR A 160 -6.85 4.91 17.40
CA THR A 160 -7.94 5.90 17.40
C THR A 160 -9.31 5.30 17.69
N ASP A 161 -9.55 4.10 17.18
CA ASP A 161 -10.86 3.45 17.21
C ASP A 161 -10.91 2.29 18.20
N GLU A 162 -10.04 2.30 19.22
CA GLU A 162 -9.91 1.23 20.22
C GLU A 162 -9.68 -0.16 19.58
N GLY A 163 -9.04 -0.21 18.41
CA GLY A 163 -8.79 -1.45 17.68
C GLY A 163 -9.98 -1.99 16.89
N LYS A 164 -11.06 -1.21 16.68
CA LYS A 164 -12.16 -1.59 15.79
C LYS A 164 -11.71 -1.75 14.35
N THR A 165 -10.78 -0.90 13.89
CA THR A 165 -10.21 -1.02 12.56
C THR A 165 -8.76 -1.45 12.61
N ALA A 166 -8.37 -2.20 11.59
CA ALA A 166 -6.98 -2.53 11.35
C ALA A 166 -6.65 -2.37 9.88
N THR A 167 -5.46 -1.85 9.63
CA THR A 167 -4.86 -1.78 8.32
C THR A 167 -4.00 -3.03 8.09
N LEU A 168 -4.17 -3.66 6.94
CA LEU A 168 -3.36 -4.80 6.50
C LEU A 168 -2.57 -4.43 5.26
N SER A 169 -1.25 -4.45 5.36
CA SER A 169 -0.32 -4.13 4.28
C SER A 169 0.33 -5.38 3.70
N LEU A 170 0.45 -5.42 2.37
CA LEU A 170 1.09 -6.50 1.64
C LEU A 170 2.59 -6.53 1.92
N LYS A 171 3.06 -7.53 2.66
CA LYS A 171 4.49 -7.73 2.92
C LYS A 171 5.21 -8.23 1.67
N GLN A 172 6.21 -7.48 1.23
CA GLN A 172 7.09 -7.91 0.15
C GLN A 172 7.95 -9.09 0.61
N ARG A 173 8.00 -10.15 -0.19
CA ARG A 173 9.03 -11.17 -0.03
C ARG A 173 10.35 -10.62 -0.59
N LYS A 174 11.48 -11.02 -0.01
CA LYS A 174 12.79 -10.71 -0.58
C LYS A 174 12.85 -11.28 -2.00
N ALA A 175 13.34 -10.49 -2.94
CA ALA A 175 13.52 -10.92 -4.32
C ALA A 175 14.42 -12.16 -4.35
N LEU A 176 14.08 -13.14 -5.20
CA LEU A 176 14.95 -14.27 -5.43
C LEU A 176 16.26 -13.76 -6.07
N PRO A 177 17.42 -14.29 -5.67
CA PRO A 177 18.67 -13.91 -6.31
C PRO A 177 18.60 -14.24 -7.80
N ALA A 178 19.17 -13.38 -8.64
CA ALA A 178 19.22 -13.61 -10.07
C ALA A 178 19.86 -14.99 -10.35
N PRO A 179 19.33 -15.76 -11.32
CA PRO A 179 19.95 -17.03 -11.69
C PRO A 179 21.41 -16.78 -12.10
N LYS A 180 22.31 -17.66 -11.65
CA LYS A 180 23.74 -17.55 -12.00
C LYS A 180 23.86 -17.52 -13.52
N PRO A 181 24.63 -16.57 -14.11
CA PRO A 181 24.81 -16.53 -15.55
C PRO A 181 25.42 -17.87 -16.01
N PRO A 182 25.01 -18.40 -17.16
CA PRO A 182 25.55 -19.65 -17.67
C PRO A 182 27.08 -19.53 -17.84
N LYS A 183 27.83 -20.50 -17.30
CA LYS A 183 29.30 -20.54 -17.38
C LYS A 183 29.71 -20.53 -18.86
N LYS A 184 30.42 -19.48 -19.32
CA LYS A 184 30.97 -19.31 -20.69
C LYS A 184 32.11 -20.30 -21.04
N ALA A 185 32.02 -21.57 -20.63
CA ALA A 185 33.10 -22.54 -20.76
C ALA A 185 33.20 -23.21 -22.14
N LYS A 186 32.14 -23.19 -22.97
CA LYS A 186 32.12 -23.90 -24.27
C LYS A 186 32.26 -23.00 -25.51
N THR A 187 32.43 -21.69 -25.33
CA THR A 187 32.35 -20.72 -26.44
C THR A 187 33.63 -20.63 -27.26
N LYS A 188 34.82 -20.74 -26.64
CA LYS A 188 36.09 -20.59 -27.38
C LYS A 188 36.36 -21.74 -28.34
N GLN A 189 36.15 -22.98 -27.92
CA GLN A 189 36.39 -24.14 -28.79
C GLN A 189 35.33 -24.23 -29.90
N ARG A 190 34.04 -24.11 -29.57
CA ARG A 190 32.96 -24.06 -30.57
C ARG A 190 33.13 -22.91 -31.58
N ALA A 191 33.62 -21.75 -31.14
CA ALA A 191 33.92 -20.64 -32.04
C ALA A 191 35.10 -20.94 -32.98
N LYS A 192 36.15 -21.61 -32.47
CA LYS A 192 37.27 -22.07 -33.29
C LYS A 192 36.83 -23.12 -34.31
N ASP A 193 36.07 -24.12 -33.88
CA ASP A 193 35.57 -25.19 -34.74
C ASP A 193 34.63 -24.64 -35.83
N LYS A 194 33.75 -23.69 -35.47
CA LYS A 194 32.88 -23.00 -36.44
C LYS A 194 33.69 -22.20 -37.46
N ARG A 195 34.75 -21.52 -37.02
CA ARG A 195 35.63 -20.74 -37.91
C ARG A 195 36.44 -21.64 -38.84
N ALA A 196 36.92 -22.78 -38.34
CA ALA A 196 37.60 -23.79 -39.14
C ALA A 196 36.66 -24.39 -40.21
N LYS A 197 35.43 -24.75 -39.82
CA LYS A 197 34.41 -25.26 -40.74
C LYS A 197 34.05 -24.26 -41.84
N LEU A 198 33.89 -22.98 -41.51
CA LEU A 198 33.66 -21.92 -42.50
C LEU A 198 34.84 -21.80 -43.48
N ARG A 199 36.09 -21.85 -43.00
CA ARG A 199 37.27 -21.79 -43.87
C ARG A 199 37.32 -22.95 -44.86
N GLU A 200 37.02 -24.17 -44.41
CA GLU A 200 36.96 -25.34 -45.30
C GLU A 200 35.81 -25.22 -46.32
N GLN A 201 34.63 -24.74 -45.90
CA GLN A 201 33.49 -24.52 -46.82
C GLN A 201 33.78 -23.50 -47.93
N PHE A 202 34.57 -22.47 -47.65
CA PHE A 202 34.92 -21.42 -48.62
C PHE A 202 36.29 -21.61 -49.28
N LYS A 203 36.96 -22.75 -49.07
CA LYS A 203 38.31 -23.04 -49.60
C LYS A 203 38.37 -23.06 -51.13
N GLY A 204 37.24 -23.35 -51.79
CA GLY A 204 37.09 -23.31 -53.25
C GLY A 204 36.44 -22.03 -53.80
N PHE A 205 36.04 -21.09 -52.95
CA PHE A 205 35.38 -19.87 -53.41
C PHE A 205 36.42 -18.90 -53.99
N LYS A 206 36.45 -18.78 -55.32
CA LYS A 206 37.23 -17.76 -56.02
C LYS A 206 36.34 -16.56 -56.30
N LYS A 207 36.81 -15.36 -55.95
CA LYS A 207 36.12 -14.11 -56.31
C LYS A 207 36.01 -14.04 -57.84
N LYS A 208 34.79 -13.98 -58.38
CA LYS A 208 34.55 -13.70 -59.80
C LYS A 208 34.80 -12.21 -60.04
N VAL A 209 35.77 -11.90 -60.89
CA VAL A 209 36.14 -10.54 -61.28
C VAL A 209 35.69 -10.35 -62.72
N ILE A 210 34.99 -9.25 -63.00
CA ILE A 210 34.58 -8.90 -64.37
C ILE A 210 35.80 -8.26 -65.03
N LYS A 211 36.29 -8.85 -66.13
CA LYS A 211 37.38 -8.23 -66.90
C LYS A 211 36.84 -7.10 -67.75
N ASP A 212 37.70 -6.15 -68.14
CA ASP A 212 37.28 -4.98 -68.89
C ASP A 212 36.82 -5.33 -70.31
N GLU A 213 37.23 -6.47 -70.86
CA GLU A 213 36.77 -6.97 -72.17
C GLU A 213 35.34 -7.55 -72.12
N ASP A 214 34.93 -8.04 -70.94
CA ASP A 214 33.60 -8.64 -70.72
C ASP A 214 32.52 -7.58 -70.39
N VAL A 215 32.86 -6.29 -70.55
CA VAL A 215 32.00 -5.15 -70.23
C VAL A 215 31.23 -4.70 -71.46
N PRO A 216 29.89 -4.74 -71.45
CA PRO A 216 29.08 -4.26 -72.57
C PRO A 216 29.33 -2.78 -72.90
N PRO A 217 29.21 -2.39 -74.18
CA PRO A 217 29.39 -1.00 -74.60
C PRO A 217 28.42 -0.07 -73.86
N GLY A 218 28.93 1.06 -73.35
CA GLY A 218 28.15 2.02 -72.56
C GLY A 218 28.13 1.77 -71.04
N MET A 219 28.71 0.66 -70.56
CA MET A 219 28.86 0.35 -69.12
C MET A 219 30.32 0.48 -68.66
N ARG A 220 30.54 0.63 -67.35
CA ARG A 220 31.86 0.57 -66.69
C ARG A 220 31.79 -0.28 -65.42
N VAL A 221 32.88 -0.96 -65.08
CA VAL A 221 32.98 -1.75 -63.84
C VAL A 221 33.30 -0.85 -62.66
N VAL A 222 32.59 -1.03 -61.54
CA VAL A 222 32.88 -0.43 -60.23
C VAL A 222 33.25 -1.55 -59.26
N ARG A 223 34.50 -1.53 -58.79
CA ARG A 223 35.02 -2.53 -57.85
C ARG A 223 34.59 -2.17 -56.42
N THR A 224 33.75 -3.01 -55.80
CA THR A 224 33.30 -2.82 -54.41
C THR A 224 33.78 -3.97 -53.52
N PRO A 225 33.84 -3.79 -52.18
CA PRO A 225 34.17 -4.88 -51.26
C PRO A 225 33.19 -6.06 -51.33
N PHE A 226 31.99 -5.84 -51.88
CA PHE A 226 30.95 -6.86 -52.07
C PHE A 226 30.98 -7.52 -53.46
N GLY A 227 31.91 -7.13 -54.33
CA GLY A 227 32.01 -7.62 -55.71
C GLY A 227 32.03 -6.50 -56.75
N ASP A 228 32.16 -6.88 -58.01
CA ASP A 228 32.21 -5.94 -59.14
C ASP A 228 30.78 -5.66 -59.64
N ARG A 229 30.46 -4.39 -59.93
CA ARG A 229 29.15 -3.96 -60.45
C ARG A 229 29.31 -3.20 -61.77
N LEU A 230 28.39 -3.39 -62.71
CA LEU A 230 28.32 -2.60 -63.94
C LEU A 230 27.45 -1.36 -63.73
N VAL A 231 27.97 -0.20 -64.11
CA VAL A 231 27.28 1.10 -64.00
C VAL A 231 27.33 1.80 -65.36
N PRO A 232 26.26 2.50 -65.79
CA PRO A 232 26.27 3.26 -67.04
C PRO A 232 27.36 4.33 -67.03
N LYS A 233 28.04 4.52 -68.16
CA LYS A 233 28.91 5.69 -68.38
C LYS A 233 27.98 6.91 -68.49
N LYS A 234 28.08 7.85 -67.55
CA LYS A 234 27.43 9.15 -67.71
C LYS A 234 28.06 9.83 -68.95
N LYS A 235 27.22 10.32 -69.87
CA LYS A 235 27.65 11.19 -70.96
C LYS A 235 28.21 12.49 -70.40
#